data_AF-A0A0B1SQE5-F1
#
_entry.id   AF-A0A0B1SQE5-F1
#
_cell.length_a   1.000
_cell.length_b   1.000
_cell.length_c   1.000
_cell.angle_alpha   90.00
_cell.angle_beta   90.00
_cell.angle_gamma   90.00
#
_symmetry.space_group_name_H-M   'P 1'
#
loop_
_entity.id
_entity.type
_entity.pdbx_description
1 polymer ?
#
loop_
_entity_poly.entity_id
_entity_poly.type
_entity_poly.pdbx_seq_one_letter_code
_entity_poly.pdbx_strand_id
1 'polypeptide(L)'
;MGGPAEVRRGHVVCILGPMFSGKTTELIRMHDRYRIAGKNCVLVKYAGDTRYDPELIVTHKRVTADGATLIARTLREVRGQLFDEETDVVAIDEGQFVGYSILGLFSI
;
A
#
# COMPACT_ATOMS: atom_id res chain seq x y z
N MET A 1 36.02 10.44 5.59
CA MET A 1 35.45 10.92 4.32
C MET A 1 34.11 10.24 4.13
N GLY A 2 33.00 10.95 4.35
CA GLY A 2 31.66 10.43 4.04
C GLY A 2 31.41 10.59 2.54
N GLY A 3 31.20 9.48 1.83
CA GLY A 3 30.75 9.52 0.44
C GLY A 3 29.42 10.26 0.31
N PRO A 4 29.06 10.74 -0.89
CA PRO A 4 27.79 11.43 -1.09
C PRO A 4 26.65 10.51 -0.63
N ALA A 5 25.71 11.05 0.16
CA ALA A 5 24.53 10.33 0.58
C ALA A 5 23.79 9.84 -0.67
N GLU A 6 23.61 8.52 -0.78
CA GLU A 6 22.91 7.91 -1.90
C GLU A 6 21.46 8.42 -1.93
N VAL A 7 21.08 9.12 -3.01
CA VAL A 7 19.72 9.62 -3.18
C VAL A 7 18.81 8.42 -3.43
N ARG A 8 18.10 7.98 -2.38
CA ARG A 8 17.05 6.96 -2.49
C ARG A 8 15.94 7.51 -3.38
N ARG A 9 15.86 7.03 -4.62
CA ARG A 9 14.77 7.37 -5.54
C ARG A 9 13.56 6.48 -5.26
N GLY A 10 12.42 7.11 -4.99
CA GLY A 10 11.12 6.44 -5.03
C GLY A 10 10.65 6.21 -6.47
N HIS A 11 9.66 5.36 -6.65
CA HIS A 11 8.90 5.26 -7.89
C HIS A 11 7.45 4.88 -7.58
N VAL A 12 6.54 5.24 -8.48
CA VAL A 12 5.12 4.88 -8.39
C VAL A 12 4.79 3.92 -9.52
N VAL A 13 4.18 2.79 -9.20
CA VAL A 13 3.64 1.83 -10.17
C VAL A 13 2.13 1.85 -10.11
N CYS A 14 1.48 1.98 -11.26
CA CYS A 14 0.03 1.93 -11.38
C CYS A 14 -0.38 0.69 -12.17
N ILE A 15 -1.22 -0.15 -11.57
CA ILE A 15 -1.79 -1.35 -12.20
C ILE A 15 -3.22 -1.02 -12.63
N LEU A 16 -3.45 -0.89 -13.93
CA LEU A 16 -4.73 -0.49 -14.51
C LEU A 16 -5.38 -1.63 -15.28
N GLY A 17 -6.72 -1.60 -15.37
CA GLY A 17 -7.51 -2.61 -16.09
C GLY A 17 -8.95 -2.73 -15.60
N PRO A 18 -9.84 -3.35 -16.39
CA PRO A 18 -11.24 -3.54 -15.99
C PRO A 18 -11.37 -4.47 -14.78
N MET A 19 -12.56 -4.56 -14.19
CA MET A 19 -12.83 -5.61 -13.19
C MET A 19 -12.49 -7.00 -13.77
N PHE A 20 -12.03 -7.92 -12.91
CA PHE A 20 -11.60 -9.29 -13.28
C PHE A 20 -10.30 -9.40 -14.10
N SER A 21 -9.60 -8.31 -14.40
CA SER A 21 -8.30 -8.35 -15.09
C SER A 21 -7.10 -8.72 -14.18
N GLY A 22 -7.34 -9.19 -12.95
CA GLY A 22 -6.29 -9.63 -12.03
C GLY A 22 -5.45 -8.52 -11.37
N LYS A 23 -5.90 -7.26 -11.34
CA LYS A 23 -5.14 -6.13 -10.75
C LYS A 23 -4.71 -6.37 -9.30
N THR A 24 -5.66 -6.74 -8.44
CA THR A 24 -5.40 -7.03 -7.03
C THR A 24 -4.43 -8.20 -6.86
N THR A 25 -4.55 -9.23 -7.71
CA THR A 25 -3.61 -10.36 -7.73
C THR A 25 -2.19 -9.89 -8.05
N GLU A 26 -2.01 -9.03 -9.06
CA GLU A 26 -0.70 -8.50 -9.42
C GLU A 26 -0.14 -7.56 -8.35
N LEU A 27 -0.97 -6.73 -7.73
CA LEU A 27 -0.59 -5.86 -6.61
C LEU A 27 -0.07 -6.67 -5.42
N ILE A 28 -0.80 -7.72 -5.02
CA ILE A 28 -0.40 -8.62 -3.92
C ILE A 28 0.90 -9.35 -4.29
N ARG A 29 1.03 -9.82 -5.53
CA ARG A 29 2.27 -10.46 -6.02
C ARG A 29 3.47 -9.52 -5.96
N MET A 30 3.29 -8.23 -6.26
CA MET A 30 4.34 -7.21 -6.11
C MET A 30 4.68 -6.98 -4.63
N HIS A 31 3.67 -6.77 -3.79
CA HIS A 31 3.82 -6.62 -2.34
C HIS A 31 4.64 -7.76 -1.73
N ASP A 32 4.26 -9.00 -2.01
CA ASP A 32 4.92 -10.19 -1.43
C ASP A 32 6.36 -10.35 -1.91
N ARG A 33 6.67 -10.00 -3.16
CA ARG A 33 8.05 -10.00 -3.65
C ARG A 33 8.94 -9.03 -2.88
N TYR A 34 8.45 -7.83 -2.56
CA TYR A 34 9.21 -6.88 -1.75
C TYR A 34 9.36 -7.35 -0.30
N ARG A 35 8.31 -7.93 0.27
CA ARG A 35 8.35 -8.52 1.62
C ARG A 35 9.38 -9.65 1.72
N ILE A 36 9.39 -10.57 0.75
CA ILE A 36 10.38 -11.66 0.67
C ILE A 36 11.80 -11.10 0.55
N ALA A 37 11.97 -9.94 -0.09
CA ALA A 37 13.24 -9.23 -0.16
C ALA A 37 13.59 -8.44 1.12
N GLY A 38 12.86 -8.65 2.22
CA GLY A 38 13.11 -8.02 3.52
C GLY A 38 12.66 -6.56 3.62
N LYS A 39 11.77 -6.11 2.73
CA LYS A 39 11.22 -4.74 2.78
C LYS A 39 10.03 -4.65 3.71
N ASN A 40 9.96 -3.56 4.45
CA ASN A 40 8.82 -3.22 5.29
C ASN A 40 7.67 -2.72 4.41
N CYS A 41 6.69 -3.58 4.21
CA CYS A 41 5.57 -3.34 3.29
C CYS A 41 4.27 -3.05 4.06
N VAL A 42 3.53 -2.07 3.58
CA VAL A 42 2.19 -1.72 4.05
C VAL A 42 1.19 -1.91 2.90
N LEU A 43 0.12 -2.67 3.16
CA LEU A 43 -0.99 -2.82 2.22
C LEU A 43 -2.20 -2.03 2.72
N VAL A 44 -2.73 -1.15 1.89
CA VAL A 44 -3.95 -0.38 2.15
C VAL A 44 -5.10 -0.96 1.35
N LYS A 45 -6.19 -1.32 2.02
CA LYS A 45 -7.47 -1.71 1.42
C LYS A 45 -8.52 -0.64 1.65
N TYR A 46 -9.34 -0.40 0.63
CA TYR A 46 -10.46 0.55 0.74
C TYR A 46 -11.59 -0.02 1.60
N ALA A 47 -11.89 0.64 2.71
CA ALA A 47 -12.90 0.20 3.68
C ALA A 47 -14.35 0.21 3.13
N GLY A 48 -14.60 0.93 2.03
CA GLY A 48 -15.91 0.93 1.38
C GLY A 48 -16.10 -0.22 0.38
N ASP A 49 -15.07 -1.04 0.14
CA ASP A 49 -15.21 -2.23 -0.68
C ASP A 49 -15.71 -3.40 0.18
N THR A 50 -17.01 -3.67 0.11
CA THR A 50 -17.67 -4.77 0.83
C THR A 50 -17.91 -6.00 -0.06
N ARG A 51 -17.35 -6.02 -1.27
CA ARG A 51 -17.55 -7.11 -2.25
C ARG A 51 -16.74 -8.35 -1.91
N TYR A 52 -15.68 -8.19 -1.10
CA TYR A 52 -14.81 -9.26 -0.65
C TYR A 52 -14.83 -9.32 0.89
N ASP A 53 -15.29 -10.47 1.39
CA ASP A 53 -15.27 -10.96 2.77
C ASP A 53 -15.42 -9.92 3.92
N PRO A 54 -16.61 -9.82 4.54
CA PRO A 54 -16.84 -8.97 5.71
C PRO A 54 -15.89 -9.26 6.88
N GLU A 55 -15.36 -10.49 6.99
CA GLU A 55 -14.49 -10.90 8.11
C GLU A 55 -13.05 -10.35 7.99
N LEU A 56 -12.62 -9.99 6.78
CA LEU A 56 -11.37 -9.27 6.53
C LEU A 56 -11.48 -7.78 6.89
N ILE A 57 -12.69 -7.23 6.94
CA ILE A 57 -12.97 -5.81 7.22
C ILE A 57 -12.87 -5.50 8.73
N VAL A 58 -13.00 -6.51 9.60
CA VAL A 58 -12.99 -6.35 11.06
C VAL A 58 -11.59 -6.48 11.63
N THR A 59 -10.64 -5.61 11.26
CA THR A 59 -9.48 -5.36 12.12
C THR A 59 -8.81 -4.03 11.79
N HIS A 60 -8.89 -3.06 12.71
CA HIS A 60 -8.13 -1.80 12.63
C HIS A 60 -6.60 -1.98 12.66
N LYS A 61 -6.13 -3.22 12.74
CA LYS A 61 -4.76 -3.68 12.47
C LYS A 61 -4.81 -5.21 12.42
N ARG A 62 -4.73 -5.82 11.24
CA ARG A 62 -4.24 -7.20 11.13
C ARG A 62 -2.75 -7.08 10.84
N VAL A 63 -1.95 -7.08 11.91
CA VAL A 63 -0.54 -7.46 11.79
C VAL A 63 -0.57 -8.98 11.70
N THR A 64 -0.73 -9.50 10.49
CA THR A 64 -0.41 -10.91 10.26
C THR A 64 1.10 -11.04 10.24
N ALA A 65 1.62 -12.26 10.31
CA ALA A 65 3.04 -12.52 10.05
C ALA A 65 3.49 -12.06 8.63
N ASP A 66 2.56 -11.54 7.82
CA ASP A 66 2.73 -11.17 6.41
C ASP A 66 2.76 -9.68 6.10
N GLY A 67 2.83 -8.80 7.13
CA GLY A 67 2.91 -7.35 6.96
C GLY A 67 1.69 -6.60 7.51
N ALA A 68 1.76 -5.27 7.54
CA ALA A 68 0.68 -4.44 8.05
C ALA A 68 -0.39 -4.22 6.96
N THR A 69 -1.58 -4.81 7.14
CA THR A 69 -2.76 -4.44 6.35
C THR A 69 -3.54 -3.35 7.07
N LEU A 70 -3.77 -2.24 6.37
CA LEU A 70 -4.53 -1.09 6.83
C LEU A 70 -5.84 -0.99 6.05
N ILE A 71 -6.94 -0.77 6.75
CA ILE A 71 -8.26 -0.59 6.16
C ILE A 71 -8.66 0.85 6.40
N ALA A 72 -8.89 1.60 5.33
CA ALA A 72 -9.17 3.03 5.41
C ALA A 72 -10.13 3.46 4.31
N ARG A 73 -10.93 4.51 4.57
CA ARG A 73 -11.71 5.18 3.52
C ARG A 73 -10.87 6.23 2.78
N THR A 74 -9.90 6.82 3.47
CA THR A 74 -9.00 7.83 2.90
C THR A 74 -7.55 7.57 3.31
N LEU A 75 -6.57 7.95 2.48
CA LEU A 75 -5.14 7.81 2.86
C LEU A 75 -4.76 8.68 4.07
N ARG A 76 -5.55 9.72 4.38
CA ARG A 76 -5.31 10.60 5.52
C ARG A 76 -5.45 9.86 6.85
N GLU A 77 -6.39 8.93 6.95
CA GLU A 77 -6.64 8.12 8.15
C GLU A 77 -5.43 7.27 8.55
N VAL A 78 -4.62 6.89 7.57
CA VAL A 78 -3.47 5.98 7.74
C VAL A 78 -2.13 6.65 7.46
N ARG A 79 -2.10 7.99 7.30
CA ARG A 79 -0.91 8.73 6.88
C ARG A 79 0.30 8.46 7.76
N GLY A 80 0.13 8.38 9.08
CA GLY A 80 1.24 8.12 10.00
C GLY A 80 1.96 6.80 9.72
N GLN A 81 1.21 5.77 9.36
CA GLN A 81 1.72 4.45 9.03
C GLN A 81 2.32 4.38 7.62
N LEU A 82 1.81 5.17 6.67
CA LEU A 82 2.33 5.19 5.29
C LEU A 82 3.68 5.91 5.16
N PHE A 83 3.94 6.88 6.04
CA PHE A 83 5.16 7.69 6.04
C PHE A 83 6.02 7.43 7.28
N ASP A 84 5.85 6.26 7.89
CA ASP A 84 6.78 5.80 8.92
C ASP A 84 8.17 5.62 8.31
N GLU A 85 9.23 6.01 9.03
CA GLU A 85 10.62 5.95 8.54
C GLU A 85 11.06 4.53 8.19
N GLU A 86 10.44 3.53 8.80
CA GLU A 86 10.71 2.12 8.52
C GLU A 86 9.96 1.62 7.28
N THR A 87 8.97 2.35 6.74
CA THR A 87 8.18 1.88 5.59
C THR A 87 8.95 2.03 4.28
N ASP A 88 9.20 0.91 3.60
CA ASP A 88 9.86 0.87 2.30
C ASP A 88 8.87 0.88 1.12
N VAL A 89 7.72 0.20 1.28
CA VAL A 89 6.77 -0.06 0.20
C VAL A 89 5.34 0.15 0.68
N VAL A 90 4.58 0.94 -0.09
CA VAL A 90 3.14 1.14 0.13
C VAL A 90 2.38 0.57 -1.07
N ALA A 91 1.58 -0.46 -0.84
CA ALA A 91 0.66 -1.03 -1.81
C ALA A 91 -0.77 -0.53 -1.51
N ILE A 92 -1.47 -0.01 -2.51
CA ILE A 92 -2.82 0.55 -2.34
C ILE A 92 -3.76 -0.17 -3.31
N ASP A 93 -4.69 -0.94 -2.75
CA ASP A 93 -5.74 -1.61 -3.52
C ASP A 93 -6.93 -0.67 -3.72
N GLU A 94 -7.60 -0.81 -4.86
CA GLU A 94 -8.75 0.01 -5.25
C GLU A 94 -8.49 1.54 -5.15
N GLY A 95 -7.31 1.96 -5.60
CA GLY A 95 -6.80 3.34 -5.51
C GLY A 95 -7.74 4.43 -6.05
N GLN A 96 -8.64 4.09 -6.98
CA GLN A 96 -9.64 5.03 -7.52
C GLN A 96 -10.63 5.53 -6.46
N PHE A 97 -10.85 4.78 -5.37
CA PHE A 97 -11.76 5.20 -4.29
C PHE A 97 -11.07 6.05 -3.23
N VAL A 98 -9.74 6.21 -3.31
CA VAL A 98 -8.95 6.91 -2.30
C VAL A 98 -8.68 8.40 -2.64
N GLY A 99 -9.38 8.91 -3.66
CA GLY A 99 -9.46 10.33 -4.02
C GLY A 99 -8.21 10.94 -4.67
N TYR A 100 -8.27 12.23 -5.01
CA TYR A 100 -7.17 13.01 -5.62
C TYR A 100 -5.90 13.12 -4.75
N SER A 101 -5.93 12.63 -3.52
CA SER A 101 -4.82 12.67 -2.56
C SER A 101 -3.60 11.85 -2.95
N ILE A 102 -3.72 10.86 -3.85
CA ILE A 102 -2.60 9.99 -4.23
C ILE A 102 -1.42 10.77 -4.85
N LEU A 103 -1.70 11.73 -5.74
CA LEU A 103 -0.65 12.49 -6.41
C LEU A 103 -0.02 13.57 -5.51
N GLY A 104 -0.77 14.07 -4.53
CA GLY A 104 -0.27 15.03 -3.54
C GLY A 104 0.48 14.41 -2.37
N LEU A 105 0.26 13.11 -2.09
CA LEU A 105 0.93 12.40 -1.00
C LEU A 105 2.34 11.92 -1.39
N PHE A 106 2.50 11.45 -2.62
CA PHE A 106 3.75 10.87 -3.10
C PHE A 106 4.41 11.82 -4.10
N SER A 107 4.93 12.94 -3.60
CA SER A 107 5.88 13.75 -4.38
C SER A 107 7.21 12.99 -4.41
N ILE A 108 7.51 12.38 -5.55
CA ILE A 108 8.82 11.76 -5.83
C ILE A 108 9.84 12.83 -6.21
#